data_AF-A0AAJ1WKG5-F1
#
_entry.id   AF-A0AAJ1WKG5-F1
#
_cell.length_a   1.000
_cell.length_b   1.000
_cell.length_c   1.000
_cell.angle_alpha   90.00
_cell.angle_beta   90.00
_cell.angle_gamma   90.00
#
_symmetry.space_group_name_H-M   'P 1'
#
loop_
_entity.id
_entity.type
_entity.pdbx_description
1 polymer ?
#
loop_
_entity_poly.entity_id
_entity_poly.type
_entity_poly.pdbx_seq_one_letter_code
_entity_poly.pdbx_strand_id
1 'polypeptide(L)'
;MQIIQTVTVKQVLTEKSKQQQVEKFQMKINQLYKECEQLHFEQKKMEKAKKNDAFEVKRFFKKEIDLRKEKMEALQITMDQLEILPIGSEIKERELQTIVEIHEGDSWDQIVAGKTIVVKDGIIIEIR
;
A
#
# COMPACT_ATOMS: atom_id res chain seq x y z
N MET A 1 -15.02 -28.65 -16.11
CA MET A 1 -15.61 -27.29 -15.96
C MET A 1 -14.48 -26.32 -15.65
N GLN A 2 -14.59 -25.02 -15.98
CA GLN A 2 -13.57 -24.02 -15.63
C GLN A 2 -14.11 -23.00 -14.63
N ILE A 3 -13.26 -22.58 -13.70
CA ILE A 3 -13.56 -21.56 -12.70
C ILE A 3 -12.44 -20.51 -12.65
N ILE A 4 -12.76 -19.33 -12.11
CA ILE A 4 -11.75 -18.31 -11.78
C ILE A 4 -11.31 -18.51 -10.34
N GLN A 5 -10.00 -18.50 -10.13
CA GLN A 5 -9.37 -18.67 -8.83
C GLN A 5 -8.41 -17.50 -8.56
N THR A 6 -8.39 -17.02 -7.33
CA THR A 6 -7.42 -16.01 -6.88
C THR A 6 -6.09 -16.68 -6.50
N VAL A 7 -4.99 -16.13 -7.00
CA VAL A 7 -3.61 -16.55 -6.74
C VAL A 7 -2.92 -15.45 -5.94
N THR A 8 -2.29 -15.81 -4.83
CA THR A 8 -1.53 -14.87 -4.02
C THR A 8 -0.08 -14.80 -4.52
N VAL A 9 0.42 -13.60 -4.82
CA VAL A 9 1.83 -13.37 -5.11
C VAL A 9 2.50 -12.85 -3.84
N LYS A 10 3.51 -13.56 -3.39
CA LYS A 10 4.39 -13.16 -2.29
C LYS A 10 5.77 -12.81 -2.84
N GLN A 11 6.37 -11.78 -2.28
CA GLN A 11 7.72 -11.37 -2.59
C GLN A 11 8.65 -11.71 -1.42
N VAL A 12 9.80 -12.29 -1.71
CA VAL A 12 10.89 -12.46 -0.74
C VAL A 12 11.52 -11.10 -0.48
N LEU A 13 11.60 -10.72 0.80
CA LEU A 13 12.28 -9.52 1.24
C LEU A 13 13.79 -9.70 1.07
N THR A 14 14.35 -9.00 0.10
CA THR A 14 15.80 -8.84 -0.11
C THR A 14 16.25 -7.46 0.36
N GLU A 15 17.54 -7.28 0.63
CA GLU A 15 18.11 -5.96 0.97
C GLU A 15 17.77 -4.91 -0.08
N LYS A 16 17.91 -5.27 -1.35
CA LYS A 16 17.56 -4.43 -2.49
C LYS A 16 16.09 -4.01 -2.45
N SER A 17 15.19 -4.98 -2.29
CA SER A 17 13.75 -4.69 -2.27
C SER A 17 13.33 -3.86 -1.05
N LYS A 18 13.94 -4.13 0.12
CA LYS A 18 13.72 -3.39 1.36
C LYS A 18 14.10 -1.92 1.18
N GLN A 19 15.31 -1.67 0.68
CA GLN A 19 15.79 -0.32 0.40
C GLN A 19 14.87 0.42 -0.58
N GLN A 20 14.48 -0.23 -1.68
CA GLN A 20 13.57 0.36 -2.66
C GLN A 20 12.19 0.70 -2.07
N GLN A 21 11.67 -0.11 -1.15
CA GLN A 21 10.40 0.15 -0.48
C GLN A 21 10.52 1.33 0.50
N VAL A 22 11.59 1.36 1.31
CA VAL A 22 11.89 2.47 2.22
C VAL A 22 11.99 3.79 1.46
N GLU A 23 12.77 3.83 0.37
CA GLU A 23 12.92 5.04 -0.47
C GLU A 23 11.57 5.50 -1.03
N LYS A 24 10.74 4.57 -1.53
CA LYS A 24 9.38 4.88 -2.01
C LYS A 24 8.49 5.48 -0.92
N PHE A 25 8.51 4.92 0.29
CA PHE A 25 7.71 5.44 1.40
C PHE A 25 8.18 6.82 1.83
N GLN A 26 9.49 7.04 1.95
CA GLN A 26 10.07 8.34 2.27
C GLN A 26 9.71 9.40 1.21
N MET A 27 9.81 9.07 -0.09
CA MET A 27 9.39 9.97 -1.16
C MET A 27 7.91 10.36 -1.03
N LYS A 28 7.04 9.40 -0.70
CA LYS A 28 5.61 9.64 -0.53
C LYS A 28 5.27 10.47 0.71
N ILE A 29 5.95 10.23 1.83
CA ILE A 29 5.84 11.07 3.03
C ILE A 29 6.25 12.51 2.70
N ASN A 30 7.40 12.70 2.04
CA ASN A 30 7.88 14.02 1.63
C ASN A 30 6.90 14.73 0.69
N GLN A 31 6.24 13.99 -0.21
CA GLN A 31 5.19 14.56 -1.07
C GLN A 31 3.99 15.03 -0.24
N LEU A 32 3.47 14.19 0.66
CA LEU A 32 2.33 14.54 1.52
C LEU A 32 2.64 15.73 2.44
N TYR A 33 3.88 15.84 2.90
CA TYR A 33 4.35 16.99 3.68
C TYR A 33 4.26 18.29 2.86
N LYS A 34 4.78 18.30 1.63
CA LYS A 34 4.68 19.46 0.73
C LYS A 34 3.24 19.83 0.41
N GLU A 35 2.37 18.84 0.21
CA GLU A 35 0.94 19.08 0.02
C GLU A 35 0.31 19.76 1.25
N CYS A 36 0.68 19.36 2.46
CA CYS A 36 0.22 20.02 3.69
C CYS A 36 0.70 21.48 3.76
N GLU A 37 1.96 21.77 3.39
CA GLU A 37 2.47 23.14 3.34
C GLU A 37 1.71 24.00 2.32
N GLN A 38 1.41 23.44 1.14
CA GLN A 38 0.58 24.12 0.15
C GLN A 38 -0.83 24.41 0.67
N LEU A 39 -1.48 23.43 1.31
CA LEU A 39 -2.80 23.61 1.92
C LEU A 39 -2.79 24.69 3.00
N HIS A 40 -1.74 24.76 3.82
CA HIS A 40 -1.57 25.84 4.80
C HIS A 40 -1.43 27.22 4.15
N PHE A 41 -0.73 27.33 3.02
CA PHE A 41 -0.62 28.57 2.27
C PHE A 41 -1.97 29.00 1.67
N GLU A 42 -2.67 28.06 1.02
CA GLU A 42 -4.00 28.29 0.44
C GLU A 42 -5.04 28.69 1.48
N GLN A 43 -5.01 28.04 2.66
CA GLN A 43 -5.84 28.41 3.80
C GLN A 43 -5.63 29.88 4.18
N LYS A 44 -4.38 30.30 4.44
CA LYS A 44 -4.05 31.68 4.83
C LYS A 44 -4.47 32.69 3.75
N LYS A 45 -4.38 32.32 2.48
CA LYS A 45 -4.81 33.16 1.36
C LYS A 45 -6.33 33.33 1.34
N MET A 46 -7.09 32.27 1.55
CA MET A 46 -8.55 32.31 1.57
C MET A 46 -9.13 32.99 2.81
N GLU A 47 -8.55 32.77 3.99
CA GLU A 47 -8.97 33.44 5.22
C GLU A 47 -8.86 34.98 5.10
N LYS A 48 -7.84 35.48 4.38
CA LYS A 48 -7.69 36.91 4.10
C LYS A 48 -8.74 37.45 3.11
N ALA A 49 -9.16 36.63 2.15
CA ALA A 49 -10.11 37.01 1.10
C ALA A 49 -11.58 36.95 1.57
N LYS A 50 -11.94 35.98 2.43
CA LYS A 50 -13.30 35.74 2.91
C LYS A 50 -13.40 35.88 4.43
N LYS A 51 -13.34 37.13 4.91
CA LYS A 51 -13.35 37.45 6.36
C LYS A 51 -14.58 36.91 7.12
N ASN A 52 -15.73 36.77 6.46
CA ASN A 52 -16.98 36.31 7.10
C ASN A 52 -17.11 34.77 7.17
N ASP A 53 -16.31 34.01 6.39
CA ASP A 53 -16.38 32.53 6.31
C ASP A 53 -15.11 31.84 6.87
N ALA A 54 -14.26 32.58 7.60
CA ALA A 54 -12.94 32.10 8.02
C ALA A 54 -12.99 30.79 8.84
N PHE A 55 -14.06 30.56 9.60
CA PHE A 55 -14.24 29.33 10.37
C PHE A 55 -14.42 28.09 9.47
N GLU A 56 -15.30 28.16 8.47
CA GLU A 56 -15.55 27.03 7.56
C GLU A 56 -14.32 26.75 6.68
N VAL A 57 -13.63 27.80 6.24
CA VAL A 57 -12.35 27.67 5.51
C VAL A 57 -11.34 26.91 6.37
N LYS A 58 -11.13 27.34 7.62
CA LYS A 58 -10.19 26.69 8.54
C LYS A 58 -10.56 25.23 8.82
N ARG A 59 -11.87 24.95 8.99
CA ARG A 59 -12.37 23.59 9.22
C ARG A 59 -12.12 22.67 8.05
N PHE A 60 -12.39 23.13 6.83
CA PHE A 60 -12.14 22.37 5.60
C PHE A 60 -10.67 22.02 5.44
N PHE A 61 -9.78 23.02 5.51
CA PHE A 61 -8.33 22.81 5.37
C PHE A 61 -7.75 21.92 6.46
N LYS A 62 -8.20 22.11 7.71
CA LYS A 62 -7.78 21.25 8.81
C LYS A 62 -8.07 19.78 8.53
N LYS A 63 -9.30 19.46 8.07
CA LYS A 63 -9.68 18.08 7.74
C LYS A 63 -8.79 17.48 6.65
N GLU A 64 -8.50 18.24 5.59
CA GLU A 64 -7.64 17.77 4.49
C GLU A 64 -6.19 17.56 4.91
N ILE A 65 -5.66 18.40 5.80
CA ILE A 65 -4.32 18.27 6.36
C ILE A 65 -4.25 17.07 7.31
N ASP A 66 -5.23 16.91 8.19
CA ASP A 66 -5.28 15.82 9.17
C ASP A 66 -5.33 14.45 8.44
N LEU A 67 -6.13 14.34 7.37
CA LEU A 67 -6.17 13.13 6.53
C LEU A 67 -4.80 12.79 5.90
N ARG A 68 -4.01 13.80 5.53
CA ARG A 68 -2.65 13.59 4.98
C ARG A 68 -1.67 13.21 6.07
N LYS A 69 -1.80 13.77 7.27
CA LYS A 69 -0.99 13.38 8.45
C LYS A 69 -1.23 11.94 8.85
N GLU A 70 -2.48 11.49 8.91
CA GLU A 70 -2.83 10.09 9.16
C GLU A 70 -2.19 9.15 8.13
N LYS A 71 -2.19 9.54 6.84
CA LYS A 71 -1.50 8.78 5.78
C LYS A 71 0.01 8.74 5.97
N MET A 72 0.64 9.85 6.38
CA MET A 72 2.07 9.88 6.68
C MET A 72 2.42 8.98 7.86
N GLU A 73 1.63 9.01 8.93
CA GLU A 73 1.81 8.17 10.11
C GLU A 73 1.67 6.68 9.76
N ALA A 74 0.65 6.31 8.99
CA ALA A 74 0.48 4.94 8.51
C ALA A 74 1.68 4.46 7.66
N LEU A 75 2.22 5.32 6.80
CA LEU A 75 3.43 5.02 6.02
C LEU A 75 4.66 4.85 6.93
N GLN A 76 4.80 5.67 7.97
CA GLN A 76 5.89 5.56 8.94
C GLN A 76 5.81 4.21 9.69
N ILE A 77 4.65 3.84 10.22
CA ILE A 77 4.44 2.56 10.90
C ILE A 77 4.77 1.38 9.97
N THR A 78 4.36 1.47 8.70
CA THR A 78 4.66 0.43 7.70
C THR A 78 6.17 0.31 7.45
N MET A 79 6.88 1.44 7.44
CA MET A 79 8.33 1.48 7.28
C MET A 79 9.05 0.87 8.50
N ASP A 80 8.60 1.21 9.71
CA ASP A 80 9.14 0.65 10.96
C ASP A 80 8.94 -0.88 11.02
N GLN A 81 7.77 -1.37 10.58
CA GLN A 81 7.51 -2.80 10.44
C GLN A 81 8.44 -3.46 9.42
N LEU A 82 8.69 -2.82 8.29
CA LEU A 82 9.60 -3.31 7.26
C LEU A 82 11.04 -3.39 7.77
N GLU A 83 11.47 -2.45 8.61
CA GLU A 83 12.82 -2.43 9.20
C GLU A 83 13.10 -3.65 10.09
N ILE A 84 12.11 -4.08 10.88
CA ILE A 84 12.26 -5.24 11.78
C ILE A 84 12.05 -6.59 11.07
N LEU A 85 11.50 -6.61 9.86
CA LEU A 85 11.31 -7.86 9.12
C LEU A 85 12.67 -8.47 8.72
N PRO A 86 12.89 -9.76 8.99
CA PRO A 86 14.12 -10.42 8.60
C PRO A 86 14.18 -10.60 7.09
N ILE A 87 15.38 -10.43 6.53
CA ILE A 87 15.67 -10.75 5.13
C ILE A 87 15.32 -12.22 4.88
N GLY A 88 14.67 -12.48 3.74
CA GLY A 88 14.13 -13.80 3.41
C GLY A 88 12.64 -13.96 3.74
N SER A 89 12.03 -13.04 4.49
CA SER A 89 10.58 -13.07 4.77
C SER A 89 9.76 -12.99 3.49
N GLU A 90 8.67 -13.77 3.42
CA GLU A 90 7.69 -13.65 2.34
C GLU A 90 6.60 -12.63 2.69
N ILE A 91 6.54 -11.55 1.91
CA ILE A 91 5.54 -10.48 2.08
C ILE A 91 4.50 -10.61 0.97
N LYS A 92 3.22 -10.54 1.30
CA LYS A 92 2.16 -10.49 0.29
C LYS A 92 2.30 -9.21 -0.54
N GLU A 93 2.48 -9.37 -1.85
CA GLU A 93 2.65 -8.26 -2.78
C GLU A 93 1.31 -7.92 -3.45
N ARG A 94 0.64 -8.92 -4.04
CA ARG A 94 -0.60 -8.73 -4.80
C ARG A 94 -1.38 -10.03 -4.94
N GLU A 95 -2.59 -9.90 -5.45
CA GLU A 95 -3.41 -11.03 -5.89
C GLU A 95 -3.62 -10.96 -7.40
N LEU A 96 -3.66 -12.12 -8.05
CA LEU A 96 -3.94 -12.28 -9.47
C LEU A 96 -5.13 -13.23 -9.63
N GLN A 97 -5.81 -13.17 -10.77
CA GLN A 97 -6.84 -14.14 -11.12
C GLN A 97 -6.30 -15.10 -12.18
N THR A 98 -6.56 -16.39 -12.00
CA THR A 98 -6.24 -17.44 -12.96
C THR A 98 -7.47 -18.25 -13.27
N ILE A 99 -7.48 -18.91 -14.43
CA ILE A 99 -8.48 -19.90 -14.79
C ILE A 99 -7.96 -21.27 -14.36
N VAL A 100 -8.81 -22.06 -13.71
CA VAL A 100 -8.51 -23.44 -13.31
C VAL A 100 -9.59 -24.35 -13.84
N GLU A 101 -9.18 -25.48 -14.40
CA GLU A 101 -10.07 -26.55 -14.83
C GLU A 101 -10.29 -27.54 -13.69
N ILE A 102 -11.54 -27.94 -13.48
CA ILE A 102 -11.97 -28.85 -12.43
C ILE A 102 -12.84 -29.98 -13.00
N HIS A 103 -12.73 -31.14 -12.37
CA HIS A 103 -13.40 -32.38 -12.75
C HIS A 103 -14.15 -32.98 -11.56
N GLU A 104 -15.13 -33.83 -11.87
CA GLU A 104 -15.80 -34.63 -10.84
C GLU A 104 -14.77 -35.57 -10.19
N GLY A 105 -14.68 -35.52 -8.86
CA GLY A 105 -13.68 -36.27 -8.08
C GLY A 105 -12.50 -35.44 -7.59
N ASP A 106 -12.33 -34.19 -8.04
CA ASP A 106 -11.28 -33.31 -7.53
C ASP A 106 -11.52 -32.87 -6.07
N SER A 107 -10.44 -32.64 -5.32
CA SER A 107 -10.53 -32.10 -3.95
C SER A 107 -10.86 -30.61 -3.98
N TRP A 108 -12.08 -30.28 -3.57
CA TRP A 108 -12.53 -28.89 -3.50
C TRP A 108 -11.66 -28.03 -2.57
N ASP A 109 -11.24 -28.55 -1.41
CA ASP A 109 -10.43 -27.80 -0.45
C ASP A 109 -9.06 -27.42 -1.03
N GLN A 110 -8.43 -28.30 -1.82
CA GLN A 110 -7.17 -27.99 -2.50
C GLN A 110 -7.36 -26.93 -3.60
N ILE A 111 -8.49 -26.97 -4.30
CA ILE A 111 -8.85 -25.97 -5.31
C ILE A 111 -9.16 -24.62 -4.64
N VAL A 112 -9.79 -24.57 -3.46
CA VAL A 112 -10.10 -23.30 -2.80
C VAL A 112 -8.89 -22.71 -2.07
N ALA A 113 -7.95 -23.54 -1.61
CA ALA A 113 -6.72 -23.10 -0.94
C ALA A 113 -5.92 -22.06 -1.76
N GLY A 114 -6.08 -22.06 -3.08
CA GLY A 114 -5.46 -21.08 -3.97
C GLY A 114 -3.99 -21.38 -4.19
N LYS A 115 -3.47 -20.94 -5.34
CA LYS A 115 -2.02 -21.00 -5.58
C LYS A 115 -1.33 -19.80 -4.95
N THR A 116 -0.11 -20.01 -4.48
CA THR A 116 0.82 -18.97 -4.04
C THR A 116 2.06 -18.99 -4.92
N ILE A 117 2.40 -17.84 -5.50
CA ILE A 117 3.63 -17.64 -6.27
C ILE A 117 4.60 -16.86 -5.40
N VAL A 118 5.80 -17.40 -5.16
CA VAL A 118 6.86 -16.72 -4.42
C VAL A 118 7.89 -16.17 -5.41
N VAL A 119 8.13 -14.86 -5.33
CA VAL A 119 9.00 -14.11 -6.23
C VAL A 119 10.15 -13.49 -5.46
N LYS A 120 11.38 -13.57 -5.97
CA LYS A 120 12.56 -12.88 -5.44
C LYS A 120 13.16 -12.00 -6.53
N ASP A 121 13.19 -10.68 -6.29
CA ASP A 121 13.72 -9.68 -7.23
C ASP A 121 13.15 -9.80 -8.66
N GLY A 122 11.86 -10.13 -8.79
CA GLY A 122 11.17 -10.30 -10.06
C GLY A 122 11.28 -11.70 -10.68
N ILE A 123 11.96 -12.64 -10.03
CA ILE A 123 12.14 -14.02 -10.48
C ILE A 123 11.26 -14.95 -9.64
N ILE A 124 10.45 -15.79 -10.28
CA ILE A 124 9.67 -16.82 -9.58
C ILE A 124 10.64 -17.88 -9.03
N ILE A 125 10.58 -18.11 -7.72
CA ILE A 125 11.43 -19.11 -7.04
C ILE A 125 10.62 -20.32 -6.55
N GLU A 126 9.31 -20.17 -6.36
CA GLU A 126 8.42 -21.24 -5.87
C GLU A 126 6.98 -20.99 -6.35
N ILE A 127 6.27 -22.08 -6.66
CA ILE A 127 4.81 -22.08 -6.89
C ILE A 127 4.24 -23.23 -6.06
N ARG A 128 3.29 -22.92 -5.17
CA ARG A 128 2.62 -23.88 -4.28
C ARG A 128 1.12 -23.66 -4.24
#